data_AF-A0A3D2NF83-F1
#
_entry.id   AF-A0A3D2NF83-F1
#
_cell.length_a   1.000
_cell.length_b   1.000
_cell.length_c   1.000
_cell.angle_alpha   90.00
_cell.angle_beta   90.00
_cell.angle_gamma   90.00
#
_symmetry.space_group_name_H-M   'P 1'
#
loop_
_entity.id
_entity.type
_entity.pdbx_description
1 polymer ?
#
loop_
_entity_poly.entity_id
_entity_poly.type
_entity_poly.pdbx_seq_one_letter_code
_entity_poly.pdbx_strand_id
1 'polypeptide(L)' 'MLAPLIDYDARHRTTLLETVERLCQRDGSVISAASDLFVHVNTVRKRVERIEALTGLSPLDTRGRAAFLVALAARGAGVS' A
#
# COMPACT_ATOMS: atom_id res chain seq x y z
N MET A 1 9.93 -0.23 6.62
CA MET A 1 9.22 -0.39 5.33
C MET A 1 7.97 0.49 5.22
N LEU A 2 7.11 0.54 6.24
CA LEU A 2 5.89 1.38 6.19
C LEU A 2 6.14 2.86 6.51
N ALA A 3 7.19 3.18 7.28
CA ALA A 3 7.48 4.56 7.70
C ALA A 3 7.55 5.57 6.54
N PRO A 4 8.23 5.30 5.39
CA PRO A 4 8.23 6.21 4.26
C PRO A 4 6.83 6.53 3.71
N LEU A 5 5.89 5.57 3.76
CA LEU A 5 4.51 5.78 3.30
C LEU A 5 3.73 6.63 4.30
N ILE A 6 3.88 6.36 5.60
CA ILE A 6 3.25 7.13 6.69
C ILE A 6 3.70 8.59 6.63
N ASP A 7 5.01 8.82 6.52
CA ASP A 7 5.59 10.16 6.43
C ASP A 7 5.16 10.89 5.15
N TYR A 8 4.99 10.14 4.06
CA TYR A 8 4.53 10.71 2.80
C TYR A 8 3.05 11.12 2.88
N ASP A 9 2.20 10.25 3.42
CA ASP A 9 0.77 10.50 3.65
C ASP A 9 0.55 11.70 4.56
N ALA A 10 1.31 11.82 5.66
CA ALA A 10 1.25 12.95 6.58
C ALA A 10 1.63 14.28 5.89
N ARG A 11 2.66 14.28 5.03
CA ARG A 11 3.15 15.49 4.34
C ARG A 11 2.28 15.92 3.16
N HIS A 12 1.69 14.97 2.43
CA HIS A 12 1.00 15.24 1.16
C HIS A 12 -0.51 15.01 1.22
N ARG A 13 -1.05 14.61 2.39
CA ARG A 13 -2.47 14.25 2.59
C ARG A 13 -2.93 13.19 1.60
N THR A 14 -2.10 12.18 1.37
CA THR A 14 -2.41 11.01 0.54
C THR A 14 -2.82 9.81 1.40
N THR A 15 -3.22 8.71 0.76
CA THR A 15 -3.56 7.45 1.44
C THR A 15 -2.82 6.25 0.83
N LEU A 16 -1.49 6.36 0.71
CA LEU A 16 -0.63 5.31 0.17
C LEU A 16 -0.60 4.07 1.07
N LEU A 17 -0.56 4.24 2.41
CA LEU A 17 -0.59 3.11 3.33
C LEU A 17 -1.89 2.31 3.19
N GLU A 18 -3.02 3.00 3.14
CA GLU A 18 -4.33 2.38 2.89
C GLU A 18 -4.37 1.67 1.53
N THR A 19 -3.74 2.26 0.52
CA THR A 19 -3.65 1.64 -0.82
C THR A 19 -2.88 0.32 -0.78
N VAL A 20 -1.77 0.25 -0.02
CA VAL A 20 -1.04 -1.00 0.21
C VAL A 20 -1.92 -2.03 0.92
N GLU A 21 -2.64 -1.62 1.97
CA GLU A 21 -3.54 -2.51 2.72
C GLU A 21 -4.59 -3.13 1.80
N ARG A 22 -5.26 -2.31 0.97
CA ARG A 22 -6.28 -2.78 0.03
C ARG A 22 -5.70 -3.70 -1.04
N LEU A 23 -4.54 -3.36 -1.61
CA LEU A 23 -3.87 -4.22 -2.57
C LEU A 23 -3.49 -5.57 -1.96
N CYS A 24 -3.00 -5.60 -0.73
CA CYS A 24 -2.68 -6.85 -0.03
C CYS A 24 -3.93 -7.70 0.22
N GLN A 25 -5.05 -7.09 0.62
CA GLN A 25 -6.33 -7.77 0.85
C GLN A 25 -6.98 -8.31 -0.43
N ARG A 26 -6.58 -7.80 -1.60
CA ARG A 26 -7.12 -8.18 -2.91
C ARG A 26 -6.09 -8.89 -3.79
N ASP A 27 -5.08 -9.52 -3.18
CA ASP A 27 -4.02 -10.28 -3.87
C ASP A 27 -3.28 -9.50 -4.98
N GLY A 28 -3.15 -8.18 -4.81
CA GLY A 28 -2.54 -7.27 -5.79
C GLY A 28 -3.49 -6.80 -6.90
N SER A 29 -4.78 -7.12 -6.84
CA SER A 29 -5.76 -6.65 -7.83
C SER A 29 -5.95 -5.13 -7.75
N VAL A 30 -5.40 -4.42 -8.73
CA VAL A 30 -5.54 -2.96 -8.87
C VAL A 30 -7.00 -2.56 -9.08
N ILE A 31 -7.78 -3.35 -9.83
CA ILE A 31 -9.19 -3.05 -10.12
C ILE A 31 -10.03 -3.19 -8.84
N SER A 32 -9.85 -4.28 -8.10
CA SER A 32 -10.57 -4.51 -6.85
C SER A 32 -10.20 -3.47 -5.78
N ALA A 33 -8.90 -3.15 -5.65
CA ALA A 33 -8.46 -2.09 -4.74
C ALA A 33 -8.99 -0.71 -5.14
N ALA A 34 -9.07 -0.39 -6.43
CA ALA A 34 -9.67 0.85 -6.92
C ALA A 34 -11.16 0.96 -6.55
N SER A 35 -11.89 -0.15 -6.69
CA SER A 35 -13.28 -0.24 -6.25
C SER A 35 -13.43 -0.03 -4.75
N ASP A 36 -12.59 -0.67 -3.92
CA ASP A 36 -12.65 -0.53 -2.46
C ASP A 36 -12.29 0.88 -1.98
N LEU A 37 -11.36 1.55 -2.68
CA LEU A 37 -10.90 2.91 -2.36
C LEU A 37 -11.78 4.00 -2.96
N PHE A 38 -12.80 3.63 -3.76
CA PHE A 38 -13.65 4.56 -4.51
C PHE A 38 -12.84 5.55 -5.38
N VAL A 39 -11.78 5.07 -6.02
CA VAL A 39 -10.96 5.86 -6.94
C VAL A 39 -10.84 5.18 -8.30
N HIS A 40 -10.44 5.95 -9.30
CA HIS A 40 -10.14 5.38 -10.62
C HIS A 40 -8.91 4.46 -10.57
N VAL A 41 -8.90 3.39 -11.38
CA VAL A 41 -7.79 2.41 -11.47
C VAL A 41 -6.44 3.09 -11.75
N ASN A 42 -6.42 4.14 -12.57
CA ASN A 42 -5.20 4.91 -12.87
C ASN A 42 -4.64 5.63 -11.63
N THR A 43 -5.50 6.06 -10.71
CA THR A 43 -5.05 6.65 -9.44
C THR A 43 -4.34 5.60 -8.60
N VAL A 44 -4.86 4.37 -8.54
CA VAL A 44 -4.18 3.26 -7.84
C VAL A 44 -2.82 2.95 -8.48
N ARG A 45 -2.75 2.88 -9.82
CA ARG A 45 -1.47 2.65 -10.52
C ARG A 45 -0.42 3.72 -10.19
N LYS A 46 -0.79 5.00 -10.22
CA LYS A 46 0.12 6.10 -9.81
C LYS A 46 0.55 5.99 -8.34
N ARG A 47 -0.34 5.54 -7.46
CA ARG A 47 0.00 5.29 -6.06
C ARG A 47 0.97 4.11 -5.93
N VAL A 48 0.80 3.04 -6.70
CA VAL A 48 1.74 1.91 -6.74
C VAL A 48 3.13 2.36 -7.18
N GLU A 49 3.25 3.11 -8.27
CA GLU A 49 4.52 3.68 -8.73
C GLU A 49 5.19 4.52 -7.62
N ARG A 50 4.39 5.31 -6.89
CA ARG A 50 4.88 6.10 -5.77
C ARG A 50 5.34 5.24 -4.60
N ILE A 51 4.59 4.18 -4.26
CA ILE A 51 4.94 3.23 -3.19
C ILE A 51 6.27 2.55 -3.53
N GLU A 52 6.43 2.09 -4.77
CA GLU A 52 7.67 1.51 -5.26
C GLU A 52 8.85 2.48 -5.17
N ALA A 53 8.67 3.73 -5.60
CA ALA A 53 9.71 4.75 -5.51
C ALA A 53 10.13 5.06 -4.06
N LEU A 54 9.19 5.01 -3.10
CA LEU A 54 9.46 5.32 -1.69
C LEU A 54 10.04 4.14 -0.89
N THR A 55 9.74 2.91 -1.30
CA THR A 55 10.05 1.71 -0.50
C THR A 55 10.98 0.73 -1.20
N GLY A 56 11.16 0.86 -2.51
CA GLY A 56 11.87 -0.11 -3.36
C GLY A 56 11.09 -1.42 -3.57
N LEU A 57 9.81 -1.47 -3.21
CA LEU A 57 9.00 -2.69 -3.22
C LEU A 57 7.64 -2.45 -3.88
N SER A 58 7.18 -3.43 -4.67
CA SER A 58 5.85 -3.40 -5.27
C SER A 58 4.85 -4.21 -4.45
N PRO A 59 3.65 -3.67 -4.13
CA PRO A 59 2.55 -4.48 -3.60
C PRO A 59 1.94 -5.43 -4.65
N LEU A 60 2.31 -5.30 -5.93
CA LEU A 60 1.78 -6.13 -7.01
C LEU A 60 2.59 -7.43 -7.20
N ASP A 61 3.87 -7.42 -6.87
CA ASP A 61 4.70 -8.62 -6.92
C ASP A 61 4.62 -9.44 -5.61
N THR A 62 4.92 -10.74 -5.70
CA THR A 62 4.80 -11.66 -4.56
C THR A 62 5.71 -11.29 -3.38
N ARG A 63 6.94 -10.84 -3.66
CA ARG A 63 7.94 -10.58 -2.62
C ARG A 63 7.63 -9.30 -1.86
N GLY A 64 7.35 -8.22 -2.58
CA GLY A 64 6.95 -6.94 -2.02
C GLY A 64 5.64 -7.06 -1.27
N ARG A 65 4.62 -7.75 -1.83
CA ARG A 65 3.36 -8.01 -1.12
C ARG A 65 3.57 -8.80 0.18
N ALA A 66 4.37 -9.86 0.18
CA ALA A 66 4.68 -10.61 1.39
C ALA A 66 5.37 -9.71 2.45
N ALA A 67 6.31 -8.86 2.03
CA ALA A 67 6.95 -7.91 2.93
C ALA A 67 5.95 -6.90 3.52
N PHE A 68 5.02 -6.39 2.72
CA PHE A 68 3.95 -5.48 3.19
C PHE A 68 3.03 -6.15 4.19
N LEU A 69 2.60 -7.39 3.92
CA LEU A 69 1.77 -8.17 4.83
C LEU A 69 2.44 -8.37 6.21
N VAL A 70 3.71 -8.76 6.23
CA VAL A 70 4.48 -8.92 7.49
C VAL A 70 4.59 -7.60 8.23
N ALA A 71 4.90 -6.51 7.53
CA ALA A 71 5.04 -5.20 8.16
C ALA A 71 3.70 -4.67 8.72
N LEU A 72 2.59 -4.91 8.01
CA LEU A 72 1.24 -4.55 8.47
C LEU A 72 0.82 -5.37 9.69
N ALA A 73 1.11 -6.67 9.69
CA ALA A 73 0.83 -7.55 10.84
C ALA A 73 1.63 -7.14 12.08
N ALA A 74 2.93 -6.84 11.93
CA ALA A 74 3.78 -6.37 13.02
C ALA A 74 3.29 -5.04 13.63
N ARG A 75 2.71 -4.17 12.81
CA ARG A 75 2.10 -2.91 13.27
C ARG A 75 0.84 -3.15 14.10
N GLY A 76 -0.02 -4.09 13.70
CA GLY A 76 -1.22 -4.45 14.46
C GLY A 76 -0.92 -5.17 15.77
N ALA A 77 0.15 -5.97 15.81
CA ALA A 77 0.58 -6.72 17.00
C ALA A 77 1.20 -5.85 18.11
N GLY A 78 1.62 -4.61 17.81
CA GLY A 78 2.14 -3.65 18.79
C GLY A 78 1.06 -2.86 19.53
N VAL A 79 -0.21 -3.19 19.30
CA VAL A 79 -1.37 -2.60 19.98
C VAL A 79 -2.15 -3.75 20.62
N SER A 80 -1.56 -4.39 21.63
CA SER A 80 -2.22 -5.31 22.56
C SER A 80 -1.57 -5.20 23.92
#